data_AF-A0A444HER5-F1
#
_entry.id   AF-A0A444HER5-F1
#
_cell.length_a   1.000
_cell.length_b   1.000
_cell.length_c   1.000
_cell.angle_alpha   90.00
_cell.angle_beta   90.00
_cell.angle_gamma   90.00
#
_symmetry.space_group_name_H-M   'P 1'
#
loop_
_entity.id
_entity.type
_entity.pdbx_description
1 polymer ?
#
loop_
_entity_poly.entity_id
_entity_poly.type
_entity_poly.pdbx_seq_one_letter_code
_entity_poly.pdbx_strand_id
1 'polypeptide(L)'
;MTTHPYSIGMKAKAIYLLLIVGLLSSCKKETQTVDIEKRYTIEVPVSLTKTNNLNEEASLQYQDTFNDFFLIVIDEPKAAFIKALEQNSLGSTYKNNLEGYSKFITDGMDPSISIKKLPDFEETTINGLKARLLSFEGIAAGNKVYWKLAFIEGSTTYYQVMVWTHADNRKKSEKKMVAIIDSFKETDKSKTR
;
A
#
# COMPACT_ATOMS: atom_id res chain seq x y z
N MET A 1 -35.92 82.97 2.84
CA MET A 1 -35.89 82.92 1.36
C MET A 1 -34.43 82.90 0.95
N THR A 2 -33.90 81.72 0.59
CA THR A 2 -32.81 81.50 -0.38
C THR A 2 -32.53 79.98 -0.40
N THR A 3 -33.02 79.34 -1.45
CA THR A 3 -32.66 78.00 -1.92
C THR A 3 -31.22 77.98 -2.43
N HIS A 4 -30.47 76.87 -2.29
CA HIS A 4 -29.60 76.33 -3.35
C HIS A 4 -29.00 74.96 -2.98
N PRO A 5 -28.54 74.15 -3.97
CA PRO A 5 -29.12 72.83 -4.22
C PRO A 5 -28.08 71.69 -4.25
N TYR A 6 -28.58 70.49 -4.52
CA TYR A 6 -27.82 69.30 -4.93
C TYR A 6 -26.73 69.60 -5.97
N SER A 7 -25.56 68.97 -5.80
CA SER A 7 -24.61 68.69 -6.88
C SER A 7 -24.14 67.24 -6.78
N ILE A 8 -24.50 66.47 -7.80
CA ILE A 8 -24.03 65.11 -8.06
C ILE A 8 -22.63 65.23 -8.67
N GLY A 9 -21.63 64.69 -7.97
CA GLY A 9 -20.25 64.56 -8.44
C GLY A 9 -19.81 63.09 -8.43
N MET A 10 -20.16 62.37 -9.49
CA MET A 10 -19.67 61.02 -9.77
C MET A 10 -18.17 61.06 -10.12
N LYS A 11 -17.25 60.66 -9.23
CA LYS A 11 -15.95 60.02 -9.56
C LYS A 11 -15.34 59.35 -8.31
N ALA A 12 -15.27 58.02 -8.30
CA ALA A 12 -14.00 57.28 -8.23
C ALA A 12 -14.22 55.82 -7.80
N LYS A 13 -14.05 54.94 -8.78
CA LYS A 13 -13.23 53.71 -8.69
C LYS A 13 -13.73 52.63 -7.72
N ALA A 14 -14.49 51.73 -8.32
CA ALA A 14 -14.53 50.29 -8.04
C ALA A 14 -13.25 49.75 -7.38
N ILE A 15 -13.27 49.58 -6.07
CA ILE A 15 -12.34 48.73 -5.29
C ILE A 15 -13.18 48.31 -4.06
N TYR A 16 -13.75 47.12 -3.99
CA TYR A 16 -13.07 45.98 -3.38
C TYR A 16 -13.73 44.64 -3.80
N LEU A 17 -13.67 44.31 -5.10
CA LEU A 17 -13.85 42.93 -5.57
C LEU A 17 -12.51 42.17 -5.45
N LEU A 18 -11.96 42.07 -4.23
CA LEU A 18 -10.64 41.48 -4.00
C LEU A 18 -10.53 40.76 -2.65
N LEU A 19 -11.57 39.99 -2.31
CA LEU A 19 -11.58 39.07 -1.16
C LEU A 19 -12.16 37.69 -1.53
N ILE A 20 -11.95 37.25 -2.78
CA ILE A 20 -12.29 35.89 -3.26
C ILE A 20 -11.08 35.27 -4.00
N VAL A 21 -9.86 35.55 -3.54
CA VAL A 21 -8.64 34.90 -4.05
C VAL A 21 -7.82 34.46 -2.85
N GLY A 22 -8.22 33.36 -2.21
CA GLY A 22 -7.52 32.90 -1.00
C GLY A 22 -7.85 31.50 -0.48
N LEU A 23 -8.52 30.63 -1.23
CA LEU A 23 -8.81 29.26 -0.77
C LEU A 23 -8.66 28.18 -1.84
N LEU A 24 -7.81 28.38 -2.86
CA LEU A 24 -7.24 27.24 -3.58
C LEU A 24 -6.04 26.73 -2.77
N SER A 25 -6.33 26.10 -1.63
CA SER A 25 -5.36 25.23 -0.97
C SER A 25 -5.03 24.14 -1.97
N SER A 26 -3.89 24.28 -2.64
CA SER A 26 -3.32 23.22 -3.49
C SER A 26 -3.02 22.04 -2.57
N CYS A 27 -3.99 21.14 -2.44
CA CYS A 27 -3.82 19.89 -1.73
C CYS A 27 -2.84 19.06 -2.56
N LYS A 28 -1.54 19.19 -2.25
CA LYS A 28 -0.50 18.36 -2.87
C LYS A 28 -0.85 16.91 -2.56
N LYS A 29 -1.16 16.11 -3.58
CA LYS A 29 -1.45 14.68 -3.40
C LYS A 29 -0.20 14.01 -2.82
N GLU A 30 -0.32 13.43 -1.62
CA GLU A 30 0.76 12.69 -0.96
C GLU A 30 0.91 11.27 -1.50
N THR A 31 -0.16 10.73 -2.10
CA THR A 31 -0.21 9.41 -2.74
C THR A 31 -0.75 9.49 -4.17
N GLN A 32 -0.48 8.43 -4.94
CA GLN A 32 -1.07 8.16 -6.23
C GLN A 32 -1.72 6.77 -6.20
N THR A 33 -2.92 6.66 -6.76
CA THR A 33 -3.55 5.37 -7.01
C THR A 33 -2.84 4.67 -8.16
N VAL A 34 -2.36 3.45 -7.93
CA VAL A 34 -1.79 2.58 -8.96
C VAL A 34 -2.78 1.46 -9.24
N ASP A 35 -3.18 1.30 -10.50
CA ASP A 35 -4.02 0.20 -11.00
C ASP A 35 -3.12 -0.82 -11.71
N ILE A 36 -3.20 -2.08 -11.28
CA ILE A 36 -2.47 -3.20 -11.87
C ILE A 36 -3.45 -4.04 -12.65
N GLU A 37 -3.53 -3.76 -13.95
CA GLU A 37 -4.28 -4.54 -14.96
C GLU A 37 -5.72 -4.86 -14.56
N LYS A 38 -6.40 -3.98 -13.81
CA LYS A 38 -7.74 -4.19 -13.27
C LYS A 38 -7.87 -5.41 -12.33
N ARG A 39 -6.75 -5.89 -11.79
CA ARG A 39 -6.70 -6.95 -10.77
C ARG A 39 -6.85 -6.33 -9.38
N TYR A 40 -6.11 -5.25 -9.13
CA TYR A 40 -6.22 -4.47 -7.90
C TYR A 40 -5.78 -3.02 -8.09
N THR A 41 -6.10 -2.21 -7.09
CA THR A 41 -5.56 -0.86 -6.90
C THR A 41 -4.90 -0.73 -5.53
N ILE A 42 -3.88 0.12 -5.42
CA ILE A 42 -3.21 0.47 -4.15
C ILE A 42 -2.73 1.93 -4.19
N GLU A 43 -2.76 2.60 -3.05
CA GLU A 43 -2.20 3.96 -2.90
C GLU A 43 -0.69 3.88 -2.61
N VAL A 44 0.10 4.51 -3.48
CA VAL A 44 1.55 4.56 -3.36
C VAL A 44 1.98 6.00 -3.08
N PRO A 45 2.84 6.28 -2.08
CA PRO A 45 3.33 7.62 -1.85
C PRO A 45 4.08 8.14 -3.08
N VAL A 46 3.83 9.40 -3.45
CA VAL A 46 4.45 10.01 -4.66
C VAL A 46 5.97 10.14 -4.57
N SER A 47 6.54 9.96 -3.38
CA SER A 47 7.99 9.94 -3.16
C SER A 47 8.67 8.64 -3.60
N LEU A 48 7.92 7.55 -3.78
CA LEU A 48 8.50 6.28 -4.24
C LEU A 48 8.59 6.27 -5.77
N THR A 49 9.70 5.73 -6.27
CA THR A 49 9.94 5.52 -7.70
C THR A 49 9.63 4.08 -8.07
N LYS A 50 8.94 3.88 -9.20
CA LYS A 50 8.68 2.53 -9.75
C LYS A 50 10.01 1.85 -10.11
N THR A 51 10.11 0.56 -9.83
CA THR A 51 11.27 -0.27 -10.17
C THR A 51 10.81 -1.67 -10.63
N ASN A 52 11.75 -2.53 -11.00
CA ASN A 52 11.50 -3.92 -11.43
C ASN A 52 12.58 -4.90 -10.94
N ASN A 53 13.43 -4.49 -9.99
CA ASN A 53 14.61 -5.23 -9.56
C ASN A 53 14.54 -5.72 -8.09
N LEU A 54 13.41 -5.57 -7.41
CA LEU A 54 13.27 -6.03 -6.02
C LEU A 54 12.90 -7.51 -5.94
N ASN A 55 11.99 -7.94 -6.82
CA ASN A 55 11.55 -9.33 -6.92
C ASN A 55 11.00 -9.59 -8.33
N GLU A 56 11.39 -10.69 -8.97
CA GLU A 56 10.99 -10.98 -10.36
C GLU A 56 9.50 -11.34 -10.52
N GLU A 57 8.86 -11.84 -9.47
CA GLU A 57 7.45 -12.26 -9.47
C GLU A 57 6.51 -11.12 -9.07
N ALA A 58 7.03 -9.99 -8.60
CA ALA A 58 6.21 -8.89 -8.11
C ALA A 58 5.59 -8.07 -9.25
N SER A 59 4.26 -7.98 -9.24
CA SER A 59 3.48 -7.20 -10.21
C SER A 59 3.50 -5.70 -9.96
N LEU A 60 3.81 -5.28 -8.73
CA LEU A 60 4.05 -3.89 -8.36
C LEU A 60 5.31 -3.82 -7.53
N GLN A 61 6.22 -2.90 -7.86
CA GLN A 61 7.48 -2.69 -7.14
C GLN A 61 7.85 -1.21 -7.15
N TYR A 62 8.06 -0.66 -5.97
CA TYR A 62 8.35 0.75 -5.75
C TYR A 62 9.41 0.90 -4.65
N GLN A 63 10.27 1.89 -4.79
CA GLN A 63 11.35 2.14 -3.84
C GLN A 63 11.63 3.62 -3.63
N ASP A 64 12.13 3.95 -2.46
CA ASP A 64 12.85 5.16 -2.13
C ASP A 64 14.17 4.73 -1.50
N THR A 65 15.22 4.68 -2.33
CA THR A 65 16.55 4.23 -1.91
C THR A 65 17.25 5.20 -0.97
N PHE A 66 16.83 6.47 -0.94
CA PHE A 66 17.40 7.46 -0.02
C PHE A 66 16.86 7.25 1.40
N ASN A 67 15.58 6.89 1.53
CA ASN A 67 14.94 6.66 2.83
C ASN A 67 14.88 5.19 3.26
N ASP A 68 15.50 4.28 2.50
CA ASP A 68 15.38 2.83 2.65
C ASP A 68 13.92 2.43 2.84
N PHE A 69 13.06 2.70 1.86
CA PHE A 69 11.64 2.35 1.94
C PHE A 69 11.21 1.65 0.65
N PHE A 70 10.65 0.46 0.79
CA PHE A 70 10.38 -0.43 -0.34
C PHE A 70 8.99 -1.02 -0.21
N LEU A 71 8.33 -1.20 -1.36
CA LEU A 71 7.00 -1.78 -1.49
C LEU A 71 7.02 -2.75 -2.66
N ILE A 72 6.57 -3.98 -2.42
CA ILE A 72 6.17 -4.88 -3.50
C ILE A 72 4.78 -5.45 -3.26
N VAL A 73 4.13 -5.83 -4.35
CA VAL A 73 2.95 -6.69 -4.32
C VAL A 73 3.21 -7.88 -5.26
N ILE A 74 3.06 -9.08 -4.71
CA ILE A 74 3.00 -10.32 -5.49
C ILE A 74 1.55 -10.77 -5.49
N ASP A 75 1.04 -11.16 -6.64
CA ASP A 75 -0.28 -11.75 -6.78
C ASP A 75 -0.16 -13.13 -7.40
N GLU A 76 -0.77 -14.10 -6.72
CA GLU A 76 -0.62 -15.50 -7.04
C GLU A 76 -2.00 -16.14 -7.20
N PRO A 77 -2.32 -16.74 -8.36
CA PRO A 77 -3.57 -17.48 -8.51
C PRO A 77 -3.69 -18.56 -7.43
N LYS A 78 -4.85 -18.68 -6.78
CA LYS A 78 -5.07 -19.73 -5.77
C LYS A 78 -4.81 -21.14 -6.32
N ALA A 79 -5.08 -21.34 -7.61
CA ALA A 79 -4.79 -22.59 -8.31
C ALA A 79 -3.29 -22.93 -8.36
N ALA A 80 -2.40 -21.94 -8.41
CA ALA A 80 -0.95 -22.17 -8.37
C ALA A 80 -0.52 -22.71 -7.00
N PHE A 81 -1.02 -22.13 -5.91
CA PHE A 81 -0.80 -22.65 -4.55
C PHE A 81 -1.33 -24.08 -4.38
N ILE A 82 -2.57 -24.35 -4.84
CA ILE A 82 -3.15 -25.71 -4.80
C ILE A 82 -2.25 -26.71 -5.51
N LYS A 83 -1.84 -26.37 -6.73
CA LYS A 83 -0.94 -27.20 -7.52
C LYS A 83 0.41 -27.41 -6.82
N ALA A 84 0.97 -26.38 -6.19
CA ALA A 84 2.20 -26.50 -5.43
C ALA A 84 2.05 -27.46 -4.24
N LEU A 85 0.92 -27.43 -3.53
CA LEU A 85 0.65 -28.38 -2.45
C LEU A 85 0.54 -29.81 -2.96
N GLU A 86 -0.16 -30.03 -4.06
CA GLU A 86 -0.35 -31.36 -4.66
C GLU A 86 0.97 -31.95 -5.18
N GLN A 87 1.71 -31.17 -5.97
CA GLN A 87 2.96 -31.62 -6.60
C GLN A 87 4.04 -31.98 -5.58
N ASN A 88 4.04 -31.32 -4.42
CA ASN A 88 5.02 -31.54 -3.36
C ASN A 88 4.46 -32.40 -2.20
N SER A 89 3.24 -32.94 -2.34
CA SER A 89 2.57 -33.73 -1.28
C SER A 89 2.48 -33.00 0.06
N LEU A 90 2.27 -31.68 0.03
CA LEU A 90 2.26 -30.81 1.21
C LEU A 90 0.85 -30.54 1.77
N GLY A 91 -0.19 -31.18 1.21
CA GLY A 91 -1.59 -30.98 1.63
C GLY A 91 -1.90 -31.41 3.07
N SER A 92 -1.05 -32.23 3.70
CA SER A 92 -1.14 -32.57 5.13
C SER A 92 -0.47 -31.52 6.03
N THR A 93 0.48 -30.74 5.50
CA THR A 93 1.23 -29.71 6.23
C THR A 93 0.53 -28.36 6.16
N TYR A 94 0.04 -27.97 4.98
CA TYR A 94 -0.59 -26.67 4.76
C TYR A 94 -2.03 -26.84 4.28
N LYS A 95 -2.94 -26.09 4.91
CA LYS A 95 -4.35 -26.04 4.51
C LYS A 95 -4.49 -25.31 3.17
N ASN A 96 -5.40 -25.76 2.32
CA ASN A 96 -5.77 -25.03 1.10
C ASN A 96 -6.69 -23.82 1.40
N ASN A 97 -6.17 -22.83 2.11
CA ASN A 97 -6.84 -21.57 2.47
C ASN A 97 -5.79 -20.49 2.81
N LEU A 98 -6.23 -19.27 3.15
CA LEU A 98 -5.33 -18.16 3.50
C LEU A 98 -4.36 -18.47 4.66
N GLU A 99 -4.79 -19.26 5.65
CA GLU A 99 -3.94 -19.68 6.78
C GLU A 99 -2.78 -20.55 6.29
N GLY A 100 -3.07 -21.60 5.52
CA GLY A 100 -2.02 -22.45 4.98
C GLY A 100 -1.15 -21.74 3.95
N TYR A 101 -1.73 -20.86 3.13
CA TYR A 101 -1.00 -20.03 2.17
C TYR A 101 0.02 -19.13 2.86
N SER A 102 -0.44 -18.30 3.79
CA SER A 102 0.44 -17.36 4.51
C SER A 102 1.53 -18.10 5.28
N LYS A 103 1.21 -19.25 5.89
CA LYS A 103 2.20 -20.10 6.55
C LYS A 103 3.21 -20.71 5.57
N PHE A 104 2.76 -21.22 4.43
CA PHE A 104 3.62 -21.78 3.39
C PHE A 104 4.65 -20.75 2.91
N ILE A 105 4.22 -19.51 2.65
CA ILE A 105 5.12 -18.43 2.23
C ILE A 105 6.10 -18.05 3.35
N THR A 106 5.63 -17.91 4.60
CA THR A 106 6.55 -17.54 5.70
C THR A 106 7.55 -18.64 6.06
N ASP A 107 7.14 -19.90 5.99
CA ASP A 107 8.04 -21.05 6.22
C ASP A 107 9.06 -21.19 5.09
N GLY A 108 8.72 -20.72 3.88
CA GLY A 108 9.59 -20.68 2.70
C GLY A 108 10.40 -19.38 2.53
N MET A 109 10.41 -18.48 3.52
CA MET A 109 11.21 -17.25 3.46
C MET A 109 12.69 -17.56 3.22
N ASP A 110 13.37 -16.66 2.51
CA ASP A 110 14.79 -16.79 2.16
C ASP A 110 15.64 -17.05 3.44
N PRO A 111 16.35 -18.20 3.51
CA PRO A 111 17.18 -18.53 4.67
C PRO A 111 18.34 -17.57 4.90
N SER A 112 18.68 -16.71 3.93
CA SER A 112 19.65 -15.63 4.10
C SER A 112 19.17 -14.53 5.06
N ILE A 113 17.85 -14.46 5.32
CA ILE A 113 17.25 -13.53 6.27
C ILE A 113 17.36 -14.11 7.68
N SER A 114 18.16 -13.48 8.53
CA SER A 114 18.30 -13.88 9.93
C SER A 114 17.14 -13.31 10.76
N ILE A 115 16.25 -14.18 11.22
CA ILE A 115 15.09 -13.86 12.04
C ILE A 115 15.15 -14.72 13.30
N LYS A 116 14.98 -14.13 14.49
CA LYS A 116 14.96 -14.90 15.75
C LYS A 116 13.75 -15.82 15.85
N LYS A 117 12.57 -15.24 15.60
CA LYS A 117 11.26 -15.91 15.59
C LYS A 117 10.27 -14.99 14.88
N LEU A 118 9.48 -15.53 13.95
CA LEU A 118 8.34 -14.80 13.41
C LEU A 118 7.23 -14.71 14.47
N PRO A 119 6.59 -13.55 14.63
CA PRO A 119 5.41 -13.44 15.48
C PRO A 119 4.24 -14.22 14.88
N ASP A 120 3.22 -14.46 15.69
CA ASP A 120 1.96 -15.01 15.20
C ASP A 120 1.27 -14.01 14.26
N PHE A 121 0.41 -14.53 13.38
CA PHE A 121 -0.38 -13.71 12.47
C PHE A 121 -1.50 -12.98 13.21
N GLU A 122 -1.72 -11.73 12.82
CA GLU A 122 -2.93 -10.97 13.15
C GLU A 122 -3.98 -11.20 12.05
N GLU A 123 -5.13 -11.76 12.42
CA GLU A 123 -6.28 -11.88 11.51
C GLU A 123 -7.03 -10.55 11.43
N THR A 124 -7.36 -10.11 10.23
CA THR A 124 -8.12 -8.87 10.00
C THR A 124 -8.86 -8.89 8.67
N THR A 125 -9.42 -7.75 8.29
CA THR A 125 -9.95 -7.51 6.95
C THR A 125 -9.36 -6.24 6.36
N ILE A 126 -8.99 -6.27 5.08
CA ILE A 126 -8.58 -5.10 4.32
C ILE A 126 -9.62 -4.88 3.22
N ASN A 127 -10.34 -3.75 3.31
CA ASN A 127 -11.43 -3.42 2.38
C ASN A 127 -12.45 -4.55 2.15
N GLY A 128 -12.79 -5.27 3.22
CA GLY A 128 -13.75 -6.38 3.20
C GLY A 128 -13.18 -7.75 2.78
N LEU A 129 -11.90 -7.81 2.40
CA LEU A 129 -11.21 -9.07 2.10
C LEU A 129 -10.55 -9.62 3.36
N LYS A 130 -10.59 -10.95 3.54
CA LYS A 130 -9.88 -11.60 4.65
C LYS A 130 -8.38 -11.38 4.50
N ALA A 131 -7.71 -10.99 5.58
CA ALA A 131 -6.29 -10.73 5.56
C ALA A 131 -5.59 -11.28 6.81
N ARG A 132 -4.32 -11.64 6.64
CA ARG A 132 -3.40 -12.05 7.71
C ARG A 132 -2.17 -11.17 7.68
N LEU A 133 -1.87 -10.49 8.78
CA LEU A 133 -0.77 -9.55 8.88
C LEU A 133 0.30 -10.10 9.82
N LEU A 134 1.55 -9.72 9.55
CA LEU A 134 2.63 -9.85 10.52
C LEU A 134 3.66 -8.76 10.27
N SER A 135 4.43 -8.45 11.30
CA SER A 135 5.55 -7.52 11.20
C SER A 135 6.69 -7.96 12.08
N PHE A 136 7.91 -7.90 11.56
CA PHE A 136 9.09 -8.42 12.26
C PHE A 136 10.33 -7.65 11.85
N GLU A 137 11.36 -7.78 12.69
CA GLU A 137 12.71 -7.29 12.39
C GLU A 137 13.63 -8.47 12.16
N GLY A 138 14.64 -8.27 11.34
CA GLY A 138 15.65 -9.27 11.01
C GLY A 138 16.83 -8.64 10.29
N ILE A 139 17.79 -9.48 9.90
CA ILE A 139 18.99 -9.06 9.18
C ILE A 139 18.96 -9.65 7.78
N ALA A 140 19.04 -8.79 6.76
CA ALA A 140 19.15 -9.19 5.36
C ALA A 140 20.33 -8.44 4.72
N ALA A 141 21.22 -9.18 4.04
CA ALA A 141 22.45 -8.63 3.46
C ALA A 141 23.27 -7.75 4.44
N GLY A 142 23.29 -8.12 5.73
CA GLY A 142 23.99 -7.38 6.79
C GLY A 142 23.24 -6.15 7.35
N ASN A 143 22.07 -5.80 6.82
CA ASN A 143 21.29 -4.64 7.25
C ASN A 143 20.14 -5.05 8.18
N LYS A 144 19.84 -4.22 9.18
CA LYS A 144 18.66 -4.40 10.04
C LYS A 144 17.44 -3.88 9.30
N VAL A 145 16.46 -4.74 9.08
CA VAL A 145 15.26 -4.41 8.31
C VAL A 145 14.02 -4.68 9.15
N TYR A 146 13.03 -3.79 9.03
CA TYR A 146 11.69 -3.98 9.54
C TYR A 146 10.74 -4.25 8.38
N TRP A 147 10.06 -5.39 8.41
CA TRP A 147 9.06 -5.78 7.43
C TRP A 147 7.66 -5.68 8.03
N LYS A 148 6.70 -5.29 7.19
CA LYS A 148 5.27 -5.47 7.43
C LYS A 148 4.65 -6.15 6.21
N LEU A 149 4.06 -7.31 6.45
CA LEU A 149 3.45 -8.16 5.44
C LEU A 149 1.95 -8.21 5.66
N ALA A 150 1.19 -8.17 4.57
CA ALA A 150 -0.21 -8.55 4.54
C ALA A 150 -0.43 -9.61 3.46
N PHE A 151 -1.00 -10.74 3.88
CA PHE A 151 -1.53 -11.77 2.99
C PHE A 151 -3.02 -11.55 2.86
N ILE A 152 -3.52 -11.32 1.65
CA ILE A 152 -4.91 -10.93 1.40
C ILE A 152 -5.56 -11.98 0.50
N GLU A 153 -6.72 -12.47 0.92
CA GLU A 153 -7.52 -13.41 0.16
C GLU A 153 -8.49 -12.68 -0.77
N GLY A 154 -8.14 -12.62 -2.06
CA GLY A 154 -9.05 -12.21 -3.11
C GLY A 154 -10.00 -13.32 -3.56
N SER A 155 -10.71 -13.06 -4.64
CA SER A 155 -11.67 -13.98 -5.27
C SER A 155 -11.00 -15.28 -5.75
N THR A 156 -10.05 -15.15 -6.67
CA THR A 156 -9.30 -16.27 -7.30
C THR A 156 -7.80 -16.17 -7.06
N THR A 157 -7.36 -15.17 -6.31
CA THR A 157 -5.95 -14.77 -6.17
C THR A 157 -5.62 -14.53 -4.70
N TYR A 158 -4.43 -14.93 -4.27
CA TYR A 158 -3.83 -14.45 -3.03
C TYR A 158 -2.88 -13.30 -3.35
N TYR A 159 -2.84 -12.30 -2.49
CA TYR A 159 -1.94 -11.16 -2.62
C TYR A 159 -0.99 -11.10 -1.43
N GLN A 160 0.28 -10.84 -1.71
CA GLN A 160 1.30 -10.54 -0.71
C GLN A 160 1.67 -9.06 -0.86
N VAL A 161 1.21 -8.21 0.06
CA VAL A 161 1.67 -6.82 0.13
C VAL A 161 2.80 -6.76 1.14
N MET A 162 4.01 -6.50 0.67
CA MET A 162 5.20 -6.44 1.53
C MET A 162 5.78 -5.03 1.48
N VAL A 163 5.85 -4.40 2.65
CA VAL A 163 6.47 -3.09 2.81
C VAL A 163 7.60 -3.24 3.80
N TRP A 164 8.77 -2.70 3.50
CA TRP A 164 9.91 -2.77 4.42
C TRP A 164 10.77 -1.52 4.40
N THR A 165 11.49 -1.34 5.50
CA THR A 165 12.41 -0.22 5.69
C THR A 165 13.57 -0.62 6.59
N HIS A 166 14.61 0.20 6.68
CA HIS A 166 15.63 0.02 7.71
C HIS A 166 14.98 0.02 9.12
N ALA A 167 15.40 -0.87 10.02
CA ALA A 167 14.72 -1.06 11.31
C ALA A 167 14.64 0.23 12.15
N ASP A 168 15.68 1.06 12.12
CA ASP A 168 15.71 2.35 12.83
C ASP A 168 14.66 3.36 12.30
N ASN A 169 14.18 3.14 11.07
CA ASN A 169 13.14 3.95 10.44
C ASN A 169 11.72 3.51 10.79
N ARG A 170 11.55 2.39 11.52
CA ARG A 170 10.23 1.84 11.86
C ARG A 170 9.27 2.89 12.42
N LYS A 171 9.66 3.60 13.49
CA LYS A 171 8.77 4.57 14.17
C LYS A 171 8.23 5.67 13.26
N LYS A 172 9.03 6.13 12.29
CA LYS A 172 8.62 7.15 11.32
C LYS A 172 7.87 6.59 10.11
N SER A 173 8.14 5.34 9.75
CA SER A 173 7.62 4.69 8.54
C SER A 173 6.33 3.91 8.76
N GLU A 174 6.11 3.38 9.96
CA GLU A 174 5.06 2.38 10.23
C GLU A 174 3.65 2.87 9.89
N LYS A 175 3.30 4.12 10.21
CA LYS A 175 2.01 4.71 9.83
C LYS A 175 1.81 4.72 8.30
N LYS A 176 2.88 5.02 7.55
CA LYS A 176 2.85 5.03 6.08
C LYS A 176 2.73 3.61 5.53
N MET A 177 3.43 2.64 6.12
CA MET A 177 3.35 1.24 5.73
C MET A 177 1.93 0.67 5.92
N VAL A 178 1.30 0.97 7.06
CA VAL A 178 -0.09 0.61 7.34
C VAL A 178 -1.03 1.24 6.32
N ALA A 179 -0.91 2.56 6.06
CA ALA A 179 -1.76 3.24 5.10
C ALA A 179 -1.67 2.65 3.68
N ILE A 180 -0.47 2.23 3.24
CA ILE A 180 -0.29 1.53 1.96
C ILE A 180 -1.05 0.20 1.96
N ILE A 181 -0.85 -0.64 2.98
CA ILE A 181 -1.50 -1.95 3.10
C ILE A 181 -3.03 -1.80 3.12
N ASP A 182 -3.55 -0.90 3.94
CA ASP A 182 -4.99 -0.69 4.11
C ASP A 182 -5.67 -0.12 2.85
N SER A 183 -4.90 0.50 1.96
CA SER A 183 -5.40 1.02 0.69
C SER A 183 -5.61 -0.05 -0.38
N PHE A 184 -5.10 -1.27 -0.17
CA PHE A 184 -5.22 -2.35 -1.14
C PHE A 184 -6.68 -2.70 -1.41
N LYS A 185 -7.07 -2.75 -2.68
CA LYS A 185 -8.42 -3.10 -3.10
C LYS A 185 -8.40 -3.97 -4.34
N GLU A 186 -8.97 -5.17 -4.25
CA GLU A 186 -9.22 -6.02 -5.41
C GLU A 186 -10.23 -5.32 -6.34
N THR A 187 -9.90 -5.26 -7.64
CA THR A 187 -10.76 -4.69 -8.68
C THR A 187 -11.18 -5.71 -9.72
N ASP A 188 -10.68 -6.95 -9.61
CA ASP A 188 -11.08 -8.06 -10.46
C ASP A 188 -12.59 -8.30 -10.34
N LYS A 189 -13.26 -8.30 -11.49
CA LYS A 189 -14.70 -8.48 -11.63
C LYS A 189 -15.10 -9.93 -11.90
N SER A 190 -14.23 -10.90 -11.65
CA SER A 190 -14.53 -12.33 -11.82
C SER A 190 -15.82 -12.81 -11.10
N LYS A 191 -16.36 -12.02 -10.15
CA LYS A 191 -17.67 -12.23 -9.50
C LYS A 191 -18.88 -11.51 -10.13
N THR A 192 -18.75 -10.72 -11.21
CA THR A 192 -19.89 -9.99 -11.83
C THR A 192 -20.50 -10.72 -13.03
N ARG A 193 -20.50 -12.06 -13.04
CA ARG A 193 -21.27 -12.86 -14.01
C ARG A 193 -22.07 -13.94 -13.31
#